data_AF-A0A0B0NUI5-F1
#
_entry.id   AF-A0A0B0NUI5-F1
#
_cell.length_a   1.000
_cell.length_b   1.000
_cell.length_c   1.000
_cell.angle_alpha   90.00
_cell.angle_beta   90.00
_cell.angle_gamma   90.00
#
_symmetry.space_group_name_H-M   'P 1'
#
loop_
_entity.id
_entity.type
_entity.pdbx_description
1 polymer ?
#
loop_
_entity_poly.entity_id
_entity_poly.type
_entity_poly.pdbx_seq_one_letter_code
_entity_poly.pdbx_strand_id
1 'polypeptide(L)'
;MQEYGVSISYFRAPFLVDVDVMQGKRIVKLDDIAGNGNAWRMADVLVFNTGHWWGHEGSLRGWDLIQSGGKYYQDMDRLVAMEKGLRTWANWVDSNVDITRTRVFFQSASPDHYNPNEWSAAATATTAKNCYGETEPMKGTTYTSAYADQMGVVNEVIREMHVPTYLMDITMLSELRKDGHPSIYRGDFSPSQRANPQKSADCSHWCLPGLPDTWNELFYTFQKLKQHVDDNNRRQVLALYGNSGNFNHPWYIVDNLGWHVAEWSLGVVSREMDSQGGPA
;
A
#
# COMPACT_ATOMS: atom_id res chain seq x y z
N MET A 1 -22.05 4.47 0.39
CA MET A 1 -20.98 5.05 -0.45
C MET A 1 -21.53 5.75 -1.69
N GLN A 2 -22.33 5.07 -2.53
CA GLN A 2 -22.98 5.69 -3.70
C GLN A 2 -23.87 6.90 -3.36
N GLU A 3 -24.61 6.85 -2.25
CA GLU A 3 -25.44 8.00 -1.79
C GLU A 3 -24.63 9.27 -1.46
N TYR A 4 -23.33 9.13 -1.21
CA TYR A 4 -22.41 10.24 -0.96
C TYR A 4 -21.62 10.64 -2.21
N GLY A 5 -21.87 10.00 -3.35
CA GLY A 5 -21.09 10.17 -4.58
C GLY A 5 -19.64 9.71 -4.44
N VAL A 6 -19.34 8.82 -3.49
CA VAL A 6 -17.99 8.31 -3.21
C VAL A 6 -17.86 6.90 -3.75
N SER A 7 -16.77 6.66 -4.49
CA SER A 7 -16.35 5.35 -4.95
C SER A 7 -14.96 5.00 -4.38
N ILE A 8 -14.79 3.75 -3.96
CA ILE A 8 -13.51 3.19 -3.54
C ILE A 8 -13.20 2.05 -4.52
N SER A 9 -12.01 2.09 -5.10
CA SER A 9 -11.53 1.13 -6.08
C SER A 9 -10.18 0.57 -5.67
N TYR A 10 -9.94 -0.68 -6.02
CA TYR A 10 -8.67 -1.38 -5.80
C TYR A 10 -8.04 -1.71 -7.16
N PHE A 11 -6.74 -1.46 -7.31
CA PHE A 11 -6.02 -1.74 -8.54
C PHE A 11 -4.72 -2.50 -8.26
N ARG A 12 -4.67 -3.79 -8.64
CA ARG A 12 -3.52 -4.64 -8.36
C ARG A 12 -2.32 -4.31 -9.26
N ALA A 13 -1.35 -3.58 -8.72
CA ALA A 13 -0.04 -3.36 -9.33
C ALA A 13 1.09 -3.58 -8.31
N PRO A 14 1.51 -4.84 -8.05
CA PRO A 14 2.41 -5.17 -6.94
C PRO A 14 3.76 -4.45 -6.98
N PHE A 15 4.25 -4.16 -8.20
CA PHE A 15 5.51 -3.47 -8.45
C PHE A 15 5.31 -2.01 -8.90
N LEU A 16 4.06 -1.53 -8.94
CA LEU A 16 3.59 -0.26 -9.54
C LEU A 16 3.82 -0.17 -11.06
N VAL A 17 5.04 -0.44 -11.51
CA VAL A 17 5.41 -0.54 -12.92
C VAL A 17 4.69 -1.68 -13.63
N ASP A 18 4.66 -1.61 -14.95
CA ASP A 18 3.97 -2.57 -15.80
C ASP A 18 4.63 -3.95 -15.72
N VAL A 19 3.80 -4.99 -15.71
CA VAL A 19 4.23 -6.39 -15.80
C VAL A 19 3.59 -7.00 -17.04
N ASP A 20 4.43 -7.34 -18.01
CA ASP A 20 3.98 -7.95 -19.26
C ASP A 20 4.18 -9.46 -19.26
N VAL A 21 3.44 -10.16 -20.12
CA VAL A 21 3.65 -11.59 -20.39
C VAL A 21 4.10 -11.75 -21.84
N MET A 22 5.36 -12.16 -22.03
CA MET A 22 5.93 -12.43 -23.35
C MET A 22 6.36 -13.89 -23.42
N GLN A 23 5.81 -14.65 -24.39
CA GLN A 23 6.13 -16.07 -24.58
C GLN A 23 5.98 -16.91 -23.30
N GLY A 24 4.96 -16.60 -22.49
CA GLY A 24 4.70 -17.29 -21.21
C GLY A 24 5.59 -16.86 -20.04
N LYS A 25 6.47 -15.86 -20.21
CA LYS A 25 7.30 -15.29 -19.14
C LYS A 25 6.75 -13.95 -18.68
N ARG A 26 6.64 -13.76 -17.37
CA ARG A 26 6.31 -12.50 -16.71
C ARG A 26 7.53 -11.58 -16.68
N ILE A 27 7.39 -10.36 -17.17
CA ILE A 27 8.48 -9.39 -17.29
C ILE A 27 8.08 -8.14 -16.53
N VAL A 28 8.76 -7.87 -15.41
CA VAL A 28 8.64 -6.58 -14.72
C VAL A 28 9.43 -5.54 -15.50
N LYS A 29 8.78 -4.46 -15.92
CA LYS A 29 9.37 -3.41 -16.74
C LYS A 29 9.66 -2.17 -15.91
N LEU A 30 10.89 -2.06 -15.40
CA LEU A 30 11.23 -1.02 -14.41
C LEU A 30 11.11 0.42 -14.92
N ASP A 31 11.10 0.61 -16.24
CA ASP A 31 11.02 1.94 -16.87
C ASP A 31 9.63 2.23 -17.48
N ASP A 32 8.67 1.29 -17.42
CA ASP A 32 7.33 1.43 -18.00
C ASP A 32 6.24 1.35 -16.92
N ILE A 33 5.33 2.32 -16.90
CA ILE A 33 4.20 2.37 -15.95
C ILE A 33 2.90 2.85 -16.63
N ALA A 34 2.92 3.07 -17.94
CA ALA A 34 1.81 3.70 -18.64
C ALA A 34 0.55 2.83 -18.61
N GLY A 35 0.69 1.50 -18.68
CA GLY A 35 -0.42 0.56 -18.62
C GLY A 35 -1.20 0.69 -17.33
N ASN A 36 -0.50 0.53 -16.20
CA ASN A 36 -1.07 0.68 -14.86
C ASN A 36 -1.50 2.13 -14.57
N GLY A 37 -0.66 3.10 -14.92
CA GLY A 37 -0.88 4.52 -14.67
C GLY A 37 -2.16 5.07 -15.28
N ASN A 38 -2.59 4.55 -16.43
CA ASN A 38 -3.85 4.96 -17.05
C ASN A 38 -5.06 4.75 -16.13
N ALA A 39 -5.05 3.70 -15.29
CA ALA A 39 -6.16 3.38 -14.40
C ALA A 39 -6.26 4.31 -13.19
N TRP A 40 -5.18 5.00 -12.84
CA TRP A 40 -5.12 5.89 -11.67
C TRP A 40 -5.45 7.34 -12.00
N ARG A 41 -5.52 7.65 -13.30
CA ARG A 41 -5.97 8.96 -13.75
C ARG A 41 -7.39 9.18 -13.27
N MET A 42 -7.69 10.43 -12.92
CA MET A 42 -8.99 10.90 -12.46
C MET A 42 -9.34 10.67 -10.99
N ALA A 43 -8.53 9.95 -10.22
CA ALA A 43 -8.73 9.81 -8.78
C ALA A 43 -8.58 11.15 -8.04
N ASP A 44 -9.42 11.39 -7.03
CA ASP A 44 -9.28 12.53 -6.11
C ASP A 44 -8.29 12.21 -4.99
N VAL A 45 -8.17 10.92 -4.64
CA VAL A 45 -7.18 10.43 -3.69
C VAL A 45 -6.55 9.15 -4.21
N LEU A 46 -5.22 9.15 -4.26
CA LEU A 46 -4.41 7.99 -4.62
C LEU A 46 -3.64 7.51 -3.40
N VAL A 47 -3.82 6.25 -3.03
CA VAL A 47 -3.04 5.58 -2.00
C VAL A 47 -2.24 4.48 -2.67
N PHE A 48 -0.95 4.72 -2.87
CA PHE A 48 0.00 3.78 -3.44
C PHE A 48 0.64 2.92 -2.35
N ASN A 49 1.07 1.72 -2.69
CA ASN A 49 1.99 0.95 -1.86
C ASN A 49 2.72 -0.09 -2.69
N THR A 50 3.93 -0.45 -2.25
CA THR A 50 4.72 -1.57 -2.73
C THR A 50 5.78 -1.89 -1.68
N GLY A 51 6.46 -3.04 -1.78
CA GLY A 51 7.48 -3.44 -0.80
C GLY A 51 7.66 -4.95 -0.75
N HIS A 52 6.82 -5.64 0.03
CA HIS A 52 6.90 -7.10 0.28
C HIS A 52 7.10 -7.95 -1.00
N TRP A 53 6.45 -7.62 -2.11
CA TRP A 53 6.60 -8.34 -3.40
C TRP A 53 8.01 -8.26 -4.01
N TRP A 54 8.79 -7.21 -3.73
CA TRP A 54 10.17 -7.09 -4.20
C TRP A 54 11.09 -8.09 -3.52
N GLY A 55 10.76 -8.53 -2.30
CA GLY A 55 11.54 -9.53 -1.56
C GLY A 55 11.24 -10.98 -1.94
N HIS A 56 10.22 -11.25 -2.76
CA HIS A 56 9.80 -12.62 -3.06
C HIS A 56 10.80 -13.38 -3.94
N GLU A 57 11.14 -14.59 -3.46
CA GLU A 57 12.03 -15.51 -4.15
C GLU A 57 11.31 -16.81 -4.55
N GLY A 58 12.01 -17.67 -5.31
CA GLY A 58 11.53 -19.00 -5.68
C GLY A 58 10.18 -18.96 -6.41
N SER A 59 9.22 -19.74 -5.92
CA SER A 59 7.87 -19.84 -6.51
C SER A 59 6.96 -18.65 -6.21
N LEU A 60 7.30 -17.81 -5.21
CA LEU A 60 6.53 -16.62 -4.88
C LEU A 60 6.96 -15.42 -5.73
N ARG A 61 8.14 -15.49 -6.34
CA ARG A 61 8.66 -14.45 -7.23
C ARG A 61 7.65 -14.11 -8.33
N GLY A 62 7.25 -12.85 -8.37
CA GLY A 62 6.21 -12.33 -9.26
C GLY A 62 6.61 -12.19 -10.74
N TRP A 63 7.88 -12.46 -11.08
CA TRP A 63 8.45 -12.22 -12.40
C TRP A 63 9.46 -13.31 -12.78
N ASP A 64 9.69 -13.44 -14.09
CA ASP A 64 10.67 -14.36 -14.69
C ASP A 64 11.87 -13.60 -15.29
N LEU A 65 11.64 -12.36 -15.72
CA LEU A 65 12.66 -11.43 -16.19
C LEU A 65 12.40 -10.01 -15.67
N ILE A 66 13.46 -9.23 -15.58
CA ILE A 66 13.40 -7.79 -15.29
C ILE A 66 13.88 -7.05 -16.54
N GLN A 67 13.09 -6.10 -17.03
CA GLN A 67 13.49 -5.19 -18.09
C GLN A 67 13.93 -3.85 -17.48
N SER A 68 15.13 -3.38 -17.85
CA SER A 68 15.61 -2.04 -17.50
C SER A 68 16.60 -1.52 -18.54
N GLY A 69 16.51 -0.24 -18.92
CA GLY A 69 17.38 0.40 -19.90
C GLY A 69 17.35 -0.28 -21.27
N GLY A 70 16.20 -0.83 -21.67
CA GLY A 70 16.03 -1.59 -22.90
C GLY A 70 16.69 -2.97 -22.92
N LYS A 71 17.21 -3.46 -21.77
CA LYS A 71 17.83 -4.79 -21.63
C LYS A 71 16.99 -5.69 -20.71
N TYR A 72 17.19 -6.99 -20.85
CA TYR A 72 16.55 -8.01 -20.02
C TYR A 72 17.56 -8.68 -19.10
N TYR A 73 17.15 -8.86 -17.84
CA TYR A 73 17.95 -9.46 -16.78
C TYR A 73 17.18 -10.65 -16.20
N GLN A 74 17.89 -11.74 -15.91
CA GLN A 74 17.31 -12.86 -15.15
C GLN A 74 17.17 -12.55 -13.68
N ASP A 75 17.99 -11.62 -13.18
CA ASP A 75 17.98 -11.21 -11.81
C ASP A 75 18.58 -9.81 -11.63
N MET A 76 18.21 -9.14 -10.54
CA MET A 76 18.70 -7.82 -10.13
C MET A 76 18.62 -7.73 -8.61
N ASP A 77 19.52 -6.97 -7.97
CA ASP A 77 19.36 -6.64 -6.56
C ASP A 77 17.95 -6.05 -6.28
N ARG A 78 17.29 -6.50 -5.20
CA ARG A 78 15.89 -6.17 -4.92
C ARG A 78 15.69 -4.70 -4.61
N LEU A 79 16.62 -4.11 -3.87
CA LEU A 79 16.56 -2.69 -3.53
C LEU A 79 16.81 -1.84 -4.77
N VAL A 80 17.77 -2.23 -5.62
CA VAL A 80 18.01 -1.55 -6.91
C VAL A 80 16.80 -1.63 -7.83
N ALA A 81 16.16 -2.80 -7.93
CA ALA A 81 14.97 -2.98 -8.76
C ALA A 81 13.78 -2.16 -8.21
N MET A 82 13.56 -2.20 -6.90
CA MET A 82 12.53 -1.43 -6.20
C MET A 82 12.74 0.08 -6.38
N GLU A 83 13.96 0.57 -6.19
CA GLU A 83 14.31 1.98 -6.37
C GLU A 83 14.00 2.44 -7.79
N LYS A 84 14.41 1.67 -8.81
CA LYS A 84 14.12 2.00 -10.22
C LYS A 84 12.62 2.06 -10.49
N GLY A 85 11.87 1.05 -10.05
CA GLY A 85 10.41 1.03 -10.22
C GLY A 85 9.73 2.20 -9.51
N LEU A 86 10.17 2.53 -8.30
CA LEU A 86 9.67 3.68 -7.54
C LEU A 86 10.00 5.01 -8.19
N ARG A 87 11.21 5.18 -8.76
CA ARG A 87 11.56 6.39 -9.51
C ARG A 87 10.69 6.57 -10.76
N THR A 88 10.37 5.47 -11.46
CA THR A 88 9.41 5.49 -12.58
C THR A 88 8.01 5.89 -12.11
N TRP A 89 7.54 5.35 -10.99
CA TRP A 89 6.28 5.75 -10.37
C TRP A 89 6.26 7.24 -9.95
N ALA A 90 7.31 7.71 -9.28
CA ALA A 90 7.45 9.10 -8.86
C ALA A 90 7.39 10.07 -10.05
N ASN A 91 8.11 9.76 -11.12
CA ASN A 91 8.08 10.53 -12.36
C ASN A 91 6.67 10.56 -12.99
N TRP A 92 5.96 9.43 -12.95
CA TRP A 92 4.57 9.38 -13.42
C TRP A 92 3.66 10.26 -12.58
N VAL A 93 3.77 10.22 -11.25
CA VAL A 93 3.00 11.07 -10.33
C VAL A 93 3.27 12.54 -10.65
N ASP A 94 4.53 12.95 -10.68
CA ASP A 94 4.94 14.33 -10.94
C ASP A 94 4.47 14.85 -12.30
N SER A 95 4.33 13.97 -13.29
CA SER A 95 3.91 14.35 -14.65
C SER A 95 2.40 14.30 -14.89
N ASN A 96 1.63 13.57 -14.06
CA ASN A 96 0.21 13.27 -14.35
C ASN A 96 -0.76 13.75 -13.26
N VAL A 97 -0.29 14.05 -12.05
CA VAL A 97 -1.16 14.42 -10.93
C VAL A 97 -1.36 15.93 -10.86
N ASP A 98 -2.62 16.35 -10.95
CA ASP A 98 -3.04 17.72 -10.65
C ASP A 98 -3.28 17.88 -9.13
N ILE A 99 -2.32 18.52 -8.45
CA ILE A 99 -2.35 18.73 -6.99
C ILE A 99 -3.52 19.60 -6.51
N THR A 100 -4.20 20.32 -7.40
CA THR A 100 -5.38 21.12 -7.03
C THR A 100 -6.61 20.25 -6.79
N ARG A 101 -6.61 19.03 -7.35
CA ARG A 101 -7.69 18.05 -7.23
C ARG A 101 -7.27 16.81 -6.47
N THR A 102 -6.10 16.27 -6.80
CA THR A 102 -5.69 14.92 -6.38
C THR A 102 -4.67 14.98 -5.25
N ARG A 103 -4.89 14.20 -4.20
CA ARG A 103 -3.92 13.99 -3.11
C ARG A 103 -3.26 12.62 -3.25
N VAL A 104 -1.96 12.57 -2.99
CA VAL A 104 -1.16 11.34 -3.11
C VAL A 104 -0.64 10.91 -1.75
N PHE A 105 -0.91 9.66 -1.41
CA PHE A 105 -0.40 8.98 -0.23
C PHE A 105 0.41 7.77 -0.68
N PHE A 106 1.44 7.45 0.08
CA PHE A 106 2.18 6.21 -0.07
C PHE A 106 2.13 5.46 1.25
N GLN A 107 1.46 4.31 1.29
CA GLN A 107 1.50 3.41 2.43
C GLN A 107 2.78 2.60 2.37
N SER A 108 3.51 2.57 3.48
CA SER A 108 4.73 1.79 3.60
C SER A 108 4.48 0.29 3.53
N ALA A 109 5.57 -0.50 3.53
CA ALA A 109 5.49 -1.94 3.42
C ALA A 109 4.64 -2.57 4.54
N SER A 110 3.74 -3.47 4.14
CA SER A 110 3.07 -4.39 5.05
C SER A 110 4.01 -5.57 5.30
N PRO A 111 4.46 -5.80 6.55
CA PRO A 111 5.36 -6.89 6.85
C PRO A 111 4.66 -8.25 6.84
N ASP A 112 5.45 -9.29 6.59
CA ASP A 112 5.09 -10.67 6.86
C ASP A 112 5.69 -11.14 8.21
N HIS A 113 5.28 -12.33 8.65
CA HIS A 113 5.79 -12.97 9.87
C HIS A 113 6.04 -14.46 9.63
N TYR A 114 6.83 -14.78 8.61
CA TYR A 114 7.24 -16.17 8.34
C TYR A 114 8.44 -16.61 9.20
N ASN A 115 9.27 -15.68 9.70
CA ASN A 115 10.50 -16.01 10.42
C ASN A 115 10.36 -15.70 11.93
N PRO A 116 10.22 -16.71 12.80
CA PRO A 116 10.02 -16.49 14.23
C PRO A 116 11.20 -15.82 14.94
N ASN A 117 12.38 -15.83 14.34
CA ASN A 117 13.55 -15.15 14.88
C ASN A 117 13.38 -13.62 14.95
N GLU A 118 12.41 -13.06 14.23
CA GLU A 118 12.05 -11.65 14.28
C GLU A 118 11.48 -11.23 15.65
N TRP A 119 10.88 -12.16 16.41
CA TRP A 119 10.24 -11.84 17.70
C TRP A 119 10.65 -12.72 18.88
N SER A 120 11.48 -13.74 18.66
CA SER A 120 12.05 -14.52 19.74
C SER A 120 13.39 -13.92 20.21
N ALA A 121 13.36 -13.10 21.26
CA ALA A 121 14.58 -12.76 21.99
C ALA A 121 15.12 -14.04 22.64
N ALA A 122 16.23 -14.55 22.09
CA ALA A 122 16.86 -15.84 22.42
C ALA A 122 16.08 -17.07 21.93
N ALA A 123 16.80 -17.93 21.23
CA ALA A 123 16.43 -19.27 20.78
C ALA A 123 16.12 -20.23 21.95
N THR A 124 15.14 -19.89 22.78
CA THR A 124 14.52 -20.83 23.69
C THR A 124 13.44 -21.53 22.89
N ALA A 125 13.78 -22.75 22.49
CA ALA A 125 13.01 -23.73 21.73
C ALA A 125 11.51 -23.77 22.04
N THR A 126 10.77 -22.76 21.56
CA THR A 126 9.33 -22.78 21.40
C THR A 126 9.08 -23.00 19.92
N THR A 127 8.21 -23.96 19.66
CA THR A 127 7.90 -24.67 18.42
C THR A 127 7.24 -23.84 17.31
N ALA A 128 7.21 -22.51 17.43
CA ALA A 128 6.63 -21.64 16.41
C ALA A 128 7.62 -21.51 15.24
N LYS A 129 7.20 -21.93 14.02
CA LYS A 129 8.00 -21.73 12.79
C LYS A 129 7.51 -20.57 11.95
N ASN A 130 6.41 -19.93 12.33
CA ASN A 130 5.75 -18.82 11.64
C ASN A 130 4.67 -18.22 12.58
N CYS A 131 3.82 -17.32 12.08
CA CYS A 131 2.71 -16.70 12.81
C CYS A 131 1.65 -17.66 13.42
N TYR A 132 1.67 -18.96 13.11
CA TYR A 132 0.71 -19.92 13.67
C TYR A 132 0.88 -20.08 15.19
N GLY A 133 -0.20 -19.82 15.92
CA GLY A 133 -0.24 -19.91 17.38
C GLY A 133 0.14 -18.60 18.09
N GLU A 134 0.55 -17.57 17.33
CA GLU A 134 0.75 -16.24 17.87
C GLU A 134 -0.60 -15.57 18.12
N THR A 135 -0.85 -15.16 19.37
CA THR A 135 -2.14 -14.61 19.82
C THR A 135 -2.00 -13.27 20.54
N GLU A 136 -0.77 -12.81 20.75
CA GLU A 136 -0.45 -11.51 21.33
C GLU A 136 0.53 -10.76 20.40
N PRO A 137 0.46 -9.42 20.35
CA PRO A 137 1.49 -8.59 19.72
C PRO A 137 2.89 -8.83 20.33
N MET A 138 3.92 -8.41 19.62
CA MET A 138 5.28 -8.34 20.16
C MET A 138 5.36 -7.33 21.32
N LYS A 139 6.20 -7.62 22.32
CA LYS A 139 6.42 -6.76 23.49
C LYS A 139 7.72 -5.95 23.32
N GLY A 140 7.73 -4.67 23.67
CA GLY A 140 8.91 -3.79 23.61
C GLY A 140 8.72 -2.54 22.75
N THR A 141 9.79 -1.77 22.58
CA THR A 141 9.84 -0.53 21.77
C THR A 141 11.04 -0.46 20.83
N THR A 142 11.92 -1.46 20.84
CA THR A 142 13.16 -1.50 20.05
C THR A 142 13.10 -2.68 19.11
N TYR A 143 13.06 -2.40 17.82
CA TYR A 143 12.85 -3.39 16.76
C TYR A 143 13.83 -3.11 15.61
N THR A 144 14.49 -4.14 15.13
CA THR A 144 15.28 -4.08 13.89
C THR A 144 14.36 -4.49 12.76
N SER A 145 13.85 -3.50 12.01
CA SER A 145 12.92 -3.75 10.91
C SER A 145 13.63 -4.45 9.75
N ALA A 146 13.04 -5.56 9.26
CA ALA A 146 13.49 -6.22 8.03
C ALA A 146 13.24 -5.35 6.78
N TYR A 147 12.43 -4.30 6.92
CA TYR A 147 12.03 -3.39 5.88
C TYR A 147 12.75 -2.04 5.95
N ALA A 148 13.73 -1.86 6.87
CA ALA A 148 14.43 -0.60 7.07
C ALA A 148 15.08 -0.06 5.78
N ASP A 149 15.71 -0.94 4.98
CA ASP A 149 16.34 -0.54 3.72
C ASP A 149 15.30 -0.17 2.65
N GLN A 150 14.20 -0.92 2.56
CA GLN A 150 13.07 -0.59 1.67
C GLN A 150 12.45 0.77 2.05
N MET A 151 12.32 1.04 3.35
CA MET A 151 11.87 2.33 3.87
C MET A 151 12.85 3.46 3.55
N GLY A 152 14.15 3.19 3.58
CA GLY A 152 15.18 4.12 3.11
C GLY A 152 14.94 4.55 1.66
N VAL A 153 14.73 3.57 0.77
CA VAL A 153 14.43 3.81 -0.65
C VAL A 153 13.14 4.61 -0.83
N VAL A 154 12.05 4.22 -0.16
CA VAL A 154 10.75 4.94 -0.25
C VAL A 154 10.90 6.38 0.20
N ASN A 155 11.58 6.62 1.33
CA ASN A 155 11.81 7.97 1.85
C ASN A 155 12.65 8.81 0.90
N GLU A 156 13.71 8.24 0.32
CA GLU A 156 14.57 8.93 -0.64
C GLU A 156 13.76 9.36 -1.87
N VAL A 157 13.02 8.44 -2.48
CA VAL A 157 12.22 8.71 -3.68
C VAL A 157 11.15 9.76 -3.39
N ILE A 158 10.37 9.61 -2.32
CA ILE A 158 9.30 10.57 -1.96
C ILE A 158 9.87 11.97 -1.70
N ARG A 159 11.05 12.08 -1.07
CA ARG A 159 11.68 13.37 -0.77
C ARG A 159 12.09 14.13 -2.03
N GLU A 160 12.33 13.43 -3.13
CA GLU A 160 12.75 14.01 -4.41
C GLU A 160 11.58 14.36 -5.34
N MET A 161 10.35 14.00 -4.97
CA MET A 161 9.15 14.30 -5.76
C MET A 161 8.77 15.78 -5.69
N HIS A 162 8.27 16.31 -6.81
CA HIS A 162 7.69 17.66 -6.86
C HIS A 162 6.25 17.68 -6.32
N VAL A 163 5.48 16.62 -6.60
CA VAL A 163 4.12 16.45 -6.08
C VAL A 163 4.19 16.03 -4.61
N PRO A 164 3.56 16.79 -3.69
CA PRO A 164 3.53 16.42 -2.28
C PRO A 164 2.90 15.05 -2.09
N THR A 165 3.72 14.10 -1.65
CA THR A 165 3.29 12.72 -1.37
C THR A 165 3.45 12.42 0.11
N TYR A 166 2.37 11.96 0.75
CA TYR A 166 2.33 11.72 2.19
C TYR A 166 2.63 10.25 2.49
N LEU A 167 3.77 10.00 3.13
CA LEU A 167 4.14 8.67 3.61
C LEU A 167 3.29 8.32 4.84
N MET A 168 2.52 7.24 4.73
CA MET A 168 1.86 6.58 5.85
C MET A 168 2.76 5.43 6.29
N ASP A 169 3.64 5.72 7.25
CA ASP A 169 4.54 4.73 7.83
C ASP A 169 3.77 3.82 8.79
N ILE A 170 3.31 2.69 8.26
CA ILE A 170 2.65 1.62 8.99
C ILE A 170 3.61 0.47 9.32
N THR A 171 4.87 0.51 8.88
CA THR A 171 5.74 -0.68 8.86
C THR A 171 6.01 -1.15 10.28
N MET A 172 6.56 -0.27 11.12
CA MET A 172 6.93 -0.62 12.49
C MET A 172 5.73 -1.07 13.32
N LEU A 173 4.60 -0.34 13.28
CA LEU A 173 3.41 -0.74 14.05
C LEU A 173 2.87 -2.08 13.59
N SER A 174 3.06 -2.43 12.31
CA SER A 174 2.58 -3.69 11.73
C SER A 174 3.51 -4.84 12.04
N GLU A 175 4.83 -4.60 12.12
CA GLU A 175 5.82 -5.57 12.57
C GLU A 175 5.55 -5.99 14.03
N LEU A 176 4.83 -5.20 14.83
CA LEU A 176 4.45 -5.62 16.18
C LEU A 176 3.33 -6.67 16.19
N ARG A 177 2.66 -6.90 15.06
CA ARG A 177 1.35 -7.57 15.01
C ARG A 177 1.42 -8.98 14.44
N LYS A 178 2.41 -9.77 14.85
CA LYS A 178 2.49 -11.21 14.53
C LYS A 178 1.19 -12.01 14.81
N ASP A 179 0.33 -11.51 15.69
CA ASP A 179 -0.98 -12.06 16.04
C ASP A 179 -2.10 -11.77 15.02
N GLY A 180 -1.88 -10.82 14.10
CA GLY A 180 -2.93 -10.30 13.22
C GLY A 180 -3.18 -11.09 11.93
N HIS A 181 -2.42 -12.15 11.68
CA HIS A 181 -2.48 -12.93 10.43
C HIS A 181 -3.57 -14.01 10.44
N PRO A 182 -4.16 -14.36 9.28
CA PRO A 182 -5.10 -15.48 9.14
C PRO A 182 -4.48 -16.83 9.48
N SER A 183 -3.17 -17.00 9.27
CA SER A 183 -2.49 -18.27 9.46
C SER A 183 -3.19 -19.38 8.64
N ILE A 184 -3.67 -20.45 9.28
CA ILE A 184 -4.40 -21.54 8.60
C ILE A 184 -5.90 -21.26 8.40
N TYR A 185 -6.41 -20.13 8.89
CA TYR A 185 -7.84 -19.79 8.83
C TYR A 185 -8.23 -19.07 7.54
N ARG A 186 -7.33 -19.04 6.55
CA ARG A 186 -7.61 -18.56 5.19
C ARG A 186 -8.74 -19.40 4.56
N GLY A 187 -9.73 -18.71 3.99
CA GLY A 187 -10.97 -19.34 3.51
C GLY A 187 -10.75 -20.42 2.44
N ASP A 188 -9.74 -20.24 1.58
CA ASP A 188 -9.45 -21.10 0.43
C ASP A 188 -8.47 -22.25 0.72
N PHE A 189 -8.05 -22.44 1.98
CA PHE A 189 -7.19 -23.56 2.35
C PHE A 189 -7.95 -24.88 2.45
N SER A 190 -7.44 -25.88 1.73
CA SER A 190 -7.86 -27.28 1.83
C SER A 190 -7.64 -27.86 3.23
N PRO A 191 -8.36 -28.93 3.63
CA PRO A 191 -8.12 -29.60 4.91
C PRO A 191 -6.66 -30.03 5.13
N SER A 192 -5.97 -30.48 4.08
CA SER A 192 -4.56 -30.84 4.15
C SER A 192 -3.62 -29.66 4.39
N GLN A 193 -3.95 -28.48 3.85
CA GLN A 193 -3.21 -27.25 4.17
C GLN A 193 -3.46 -26.88 5.63
N ARG A 194 -4.72 -26.82 6.08
CA ARG A 194 -5.04 -26.47 7.47
C ARG A 194 -4.40 -27.41 8.50
N ALA A 195 -4.25 -28.70 8.17
CA ALA A 195 -3.57 -29.69 9.01
C ALA A 195 -2.04 -29.52 9.09
N ASN A 196 -1.43 -28.66 8.26
CA ASN A 196 0.00 -28.43 8.22
C ASN A 196 0.38 -26.94 8.32
N PRO A 197 0.06 -26.28 9.45
CA PRO A 197 0.32 -24.85 9.66
C PRO A 197 1.78 -24.46 9.44
N GLN A 198 2.69 -25.38 9.70
CA GLN A 198 4.13 -25.17 9.58
C GLN A 198 4.57 -24.87 8.14
N LYS A 199 3.81 -25.33 7.13
CA LYS A 199 4.11 -25.11 5.71
C LYS A 199 3.14 -24.18 5.00
N SER A 200 1.92 -24.08 5.50
CA SER A 200 0.84 -23.41 4.78
C SER A 200 0.31 -22.16 5.46
N ALA A 201 0.69 -21.83 6.69
CA ALA A 201 0.16 -20.65 7.36
C ALA A 201 0.36 -19.40 6.49
N ASP A 202 -0.71 -18.64 6.27
CA ASP A 202 -0.65 -17.33 5.65
C ASP A 202 -0.20 -16.31 6.70
N CYS A 203 1.05 -15.88 6.60
CA CYS A 203 1.66 -14.90 7.48
C CYS A 203 2.02 -13.60 6.75
N SER A 204 1.41 -13.34 5.59
CA SER A 204 1.62 -12.10 4.83
C SER A 204 0.36 -11.24 4.72
N HIS A 205 -0.82 -11.85 4.77
CA HIS A 205 -2.09 -11.13 4.75
C HIS A 205 -2.67 -10.95 6.15
N TRP A 206 -3.72 -10.15 6.28
CA TRP A 206 -4.29 -9.79 7.59
C TRP A 206 -5.74 -10.26 7.75
N CYS A 207 -6.08 -10.64 8.97
CA CYS A 207 -7.48 -10.84 9.38
C CYS A 207 -8.27 -9.53 9.29
N LEU A 208 -9.55 -9.65 8.97
CA LEU A 208 -10.53 -8.56 9.06
C LEU A 208 -11.71 -9.02 9.96
N PRO A 209 -12.14 -8.19 10.94
CA PRO A 209 -11.50 -6.95 11.40
C PRO A 209 -10.10 -7.22 11.99
N GLY A 210 -9.21 -6.23 11.97
CA GLY A 210 -7.83 -6.40 12.39
C GLY A 210 -6.92 -5.20 12.12
N LEU A 211 -5.63 -5.47 11.92
CA LEU A 211 -4.62 -4.44 11.70
C LEU A 211 -4.93 -3.47 10.54
N PRO A 212 -5.51 -3.89 9.40
CA PRO A 212 -5.88 -2.96 8.33
C PRO A 212 -6.88 -1.87 8.76
N ASP A 213 -7.70 -2.13 9.78
CA ASP A 213 -8.62 -1.12 10.32
C ASP A 213 -7.83 0.03 10.96
N THR A 214 -6.74 -0.27 11.67
CA THR A 214 -5.81 0.76 12.19
C THR A 214 -5.17 1.56 11.07
N TRP A 215 -4.80 0.93 9.95
CA TRP A 215 -4.26 1.65 8.80
C TRP A 215 -5.29 2.62 8.20
N ASN A 216 -6.55 2.18 8.10
CA ASN A 216 -7.65 3.01 7.63
C ASN A 216 -7.93 4.20 8.57
N GLU A 217 -7.88 3.99 9.89
CA GLU A 217 -8.01 5.05 10.89
C GLU A 217 -6.88 6.09 10.78
N LEU A 218 -5.64 5.63 10.56
CA LEU A 218 -4.49 6.51 10.33
C LEU A 218 -4.67 7.32 9.03
N PHE A 219 -5.04 6.66 7.93
CA PHE A 219 -5.32 7.32 6.65
C PHE A 219 -6.41 8.38 6.78
N TYR A 220 -7.53 8.04 7.42
CA TYR A 220 -8.64 8.96 7.66
C TYR A 220 -8.15 10.18 8.46
N THR A 221 -7.38 9.95 9.52
CA THR A 221 -6.83 11.02 10.36
C THR A 221 -5.89 11.92 9.57
N PHE A 222 -4.97 11.35 8.79
CA PHE A 222 -4.05 12.12 7.95
C PHE A 222 -4.79 12.96 6.91
N GLN A 223 -5.80 12.37 6.25
CA GLN A 223 -6.62 13.07 5.27
C GLN A 223 -7.36 14.27 5.92
N LYS A 224 -7.93 14.07 7.12
CA LYS A 224 -8.63 15.12 7.88
C LYS A 224 -7.71 16.24 8.33
N LEU A 225 -6.55 15.90 8.90
CA LEU A 225 -5.56 16.88 9.31
C LEU A 225 -5.10 17.73 8.12
N LYS A 226 -4.86 17.09 6.97
CA LYS A 226 -4.44 17.81 5.78
C LYS A 226 -5.53 18.73 5.24
N GLN A 227 -6.78 18.27 5.23
CA GLN A 227 -7.91 19.10 4.85
C GLN A 227 -8.03 20.32 5.77
N HIS A 228 -7.87 20.15 7.08
CA HIS A 228 -7.90 21.26 8.02
C HIS A 228 -6.79 22.28 7.79
N VAL A 229 -5.56 21.83 7.52
CA VAL A 229 -4.43 22.72 7.18
C VAL A 229 -4.71 23.48 5.87
N ASP A 230 -5.24 22.81 4.86
CA ASP A 230 -5.59 23.44 3.57
C ASP A 230 -6.68 24.50 3.73
N ASP A 231 -7.72 24.20 4.51
CA ASP A 231 -8.81 25.13 4.78
C ASP A 231 -8.32 26.34 5.60
N ASN A 232 -7.44 26.12 6.58
CA ASN A 232 -6.83 27.21 7.34
C ASN A 232 -5.92 28.10 6.48
N ASN A 233 -5.10 27.50 5.61
CA ASN A 233 -4.27 28.25 4.68
C ASN A 233 -5.12 29.07 3.71
N ARG A 234 -6.21 28.48 3.18
CA ARG A 234 -7.18 29.20 2.35
C ARG A 234 -7.85 30.35 3.10
N ARG A 235 -8.26 30.14 4.36
CA ARG A 235 -8.84 31.19 5.20
C ARG A 235 -7.85 32.33 5.45
N GLN A 236 -6.57 32.04 5.73
CA GLN A 236 -5.54 33.07 5.90
C GLN A 236 -5.33 33.86 4.60
N VAL A 237 -5.27 33.19 3.44
CA VAL A 237 -5.19 33.86 2.14
C VAL A 237 -6.44 34.72 1.89
N LEU A 238 -7.64 34.20 2.09
CA LEU A 238 -8.88 34.95 1.93
C LEU A 238 -9.01 36.11 2.92
N ALA A 239 -8.45 36.00 4.13
CA ALA A 239 -8.38 37.08 5.09
C ALA A 239 -7.43 38.21 4.63
N LEU A 240 -6.37 37.89 3.89
CA LEU A 240 -5.50 38.88 3.25
C LEU A 240 -6.18 39.56 2.05
N TYR A 241 -7.13 38.88 1.39
CA TYR A 241 -7.88 39.39 0.23
C TYR A 241 -9.31 39.85 0.53
N GLY A 242 -9.71 39.95 1.81
CA GLY A 242 -10.93 40.62 2.24
C GLY A 242 -12.25 39.98 1.81
N ASN A 243 -12.42 38.65 1.91
CA ASN A 243 -13.74 38.04 1.68
C ASN A 243 -14.06 36.89 2.65
N SER A 244 -15.05 37.09 3.52
CA SER A 244 -15.52 36.15 4.54
C SER A 244 -16.61 35.21 3.99
N GLY A 245 -16.18 34.15 3.30
CA GLY A 245 -17.06 33.04 2.91
C GLY A 245 -17.07 31.93 3.97
N ASN A 246 -18.21 31.72 4.63
CA ASN A 246 -18.44 30.63 5.57
C ASN A 246 -18.52 29.28 4.80
N PHE A 247 -17.65 28.33 5.13
CA PHE A 247 -17.76 26.95 4.64
C PHE A 247 -17.91 25.99 5.82
N ASN A 248 -19.13 25.47 5.99
CA ASN A 248 -19.47 24.35 6.86
C ASN A 248 -19.89 23.19 5.96
N HIS A 249 -19.15 22.07 5.98
CA HIS A 249 -19.71 20.72 5.77
C HIS A 249 -18.71 19.66 6.26
N PRO A 250 -19.02 18.88 7.33
CA PRO A 250 -18.24 17.71 7.67
C PRO A 250 -18.79 16.49 6.92
N TRP A 251 -17.94 15.83 6.13
CA TRP A 251 -18.22 14.49 5.60
C TRP A 251 -17.64 13.42 6.53
N TYR A 252 -18.41 12.37 6.80
CA TYR A 252 -18.01 11.17 7.53
C TYR A 252 -17.78 10.03 6.52
N ILE A 253 -16.75 9.21 6.73
CA ILE A 253 -16.60 7.90 6.07
C ILE A 253 -16.92 6.85 7.13
N VAL A 254 -17.83 5.94 6.81
CA VAL A 254 -18.21 4.80 7.64
C VAL A 254 -17.80 3.54 6.89
N ASP A 255 -16.99 2.71 7.55
CA ASP A 255 -16.47 1.44 7.05
C ASP A 255 -17.57 0.42 6.81
N ASN A 256 -17.48 -0.29 5.68
CA ASN A 256 -18.00 -1.64 5.54
C ASN A 256 -17.37 -2.29 4.31
N LEU A 257 -16.44 -3.23 4.51
CA LEU A 257 -16.00 -4.13 3.47
C LEU A 257 -16.04 -5.58 3.97
N GLY A 258 -16.75 -6.40 3.18
CA GLY A 258 -16.87 -7.83 3.39
C GLY A 258 -15.60 -8.58 3.05
N TRP A 259 -15.19 -9.43 4.00
CA TRP A 259 -14.62 -10.76 3.86
C TRP A 259 -13.81 -11.04 2.58
N HIS A 260 -12.48 -10.97 2.69
CA HIS A 260 -11.55 -12.11 2.79
C HIS A 260 -10.13 -11.56 2.57
N VAL A 261 -9.30 -11.58 3.62
CA VAL A 261 -7.83 -11.56 3.55
C VAL A 261 -7.26 -10.36 2.75
N ALA A 262 -6.99 -9.24 3.43
CA ALA A 262 -6.47 -8.04 2.77
C ALA A 262 -4.94 -8.10 2.61
N GLU A 263 -4.47 -8.06 1.36
CA GLU A 263 -3.16 -7.52 0.98
C GLU A 263 -3.44 -6.29 0.13
N TRP A 264 -3.47 -5.12 0.76
CA TRP A 264 -3.71 -3.88 0.02
C TRP A 264 -2.54 -3.66 -0.95
N SER A 265 -2.87 -3.53 -2.22
CA SER A 265 -2.05 -3.08 -3.34
C SER A 265 -2.88 -2.03 -4.06
N LEU A 266 -2.71 -0.78 -3.65
CA LEU A 266 -3.44 0.43 -4.06
C LEU A 266 -4.92 0.56 -3.67
N GLY A 267 -5.24 1.70 -3.03
CA GLY A 267 -6.60 2.21 -2.85
C GLY A 267 -6.79 3.51 -3.65
N VAL A 268 -7.77 3.52 -4.56
CA VAL A 268 -8.15 4.69 -5.34
C VAL A 268 -9.52 5.16 -4.84
N VAL A 269 -9.63 6.42 -4.42
CA VAL A 269 -10.93 7.02 -4.05
C VAL A 269 -11.26 8.11 -5.05
N SER A 270 -12.40 7.97 -5.72
CA SER A 270 -12.91 8.95 -6.69
C SER A 270 -14.35 9.35 -6.38
N ARG A 271 -14.70 10.60 -6.67
CA ARG A 271 -16.09 11.05 -6.72
C ARG A 271 -16.70 10.66 -8.07
N GLU A 272 -17.88 10.06 -8.06
CA GLU A 272 -18.62 9.80 -9.30
C GLU A 272 -19.11 11.15 -9.85
N MET A 273 -18.75 11.49 -11.09
CA MET A 273 -19.37 12.63 -11.79
C MET A 273 -20.64 12.14 -12.47
N ASP A 274 -21.79 12.73 -12.12
CA ASP A 274 -23.05 12.49 -12.81
C ASP A 274 -22.90 12.79 -14.30
N SER A 275 -22.89 11.74 -15.13
CA SER A 275 -23.05 11.85 -16.57
C SER A 275 -24.54 11.93 -16.91
N GLN A 276 -25.16 13.08 -16.64
CA GLN A 276 -26.50 13.41 -17.13
C GLN A 276 -26.41 14.76 -17.86
N GLY A 277 -26.15 14.70 -19.17
CA GLY A 277 -26.02 15.87 -20.01
C GLY A 277 -25.79 15.55 -21.49
N GLY A 278 -26.70 14.79 -22.10
CA GLY A 278 -26.81 14.70 -23.55
C GLY A 278 -28.03 15.52 -24.02
N PRO A 279 -27.91 16.38 -25.06
CA PRO A 279 -29.04 17.15 -25.56
C PRO A 279 -29.99 16.25 -26.37
N ALA A 280 -31.29 16.42 -26.14
CA ALA A 280 -32.36 16.06 -27.07
C ALA A 280 -32.76 17.29 -27.90
#